data_AF-A0A1Q7XAK2-F1
#
_entry.id   AF-A0A1Q7XAK2-F1
#
_cell.length_a   1.000
_cell.length_b   1.000
_cell.length_c   1.000
_cell.angle_alpha   90.00
_cell.angle_beta   90.00
_cell.angle_gamma   90.00
#
_symmetry.space_group_name_H-M   'P 1'
#
loop_
_entity.id
_entity.type
_entity.pdbx_description
1 polymer ?
#
loop_
_entity_poly.entity_id
_entity_poly.type
_entity_poly.pdbx_seq_one_letter_code
_entity_poly.pdbx_strand_id
1 'polypeptide(L)' 'MAYENLIIAAIVIGVLIFGAKKIPELARTFGKARGEFEKGKIEAEKELKEFKDKEDLK' A
#
# COMPACT_ATOMS: atom_id res chain seq x y z
N MET A 1 -7.98 -29.76 10.66
CA MET A 1 -7.09 -30.70 11.36
C MET A 1 -5.69 -30.74 10.76
N ALA A 2 -5.48 -31.13 9.48
CA ALA A 2 -4.11 -31.15 8.89
C ALA A 2 -3.68 -29.83 8.23
N TYR A 3 -4.64 -29.06 7.72
CA TYR A 3 -4.37 -27.81 6.99
C TYR A 3 -3.92 -26.65 7.89
N GLU A 4 -4.36 -26.58 9.15
CA GLU A 4 -3.93 -25.54 10.08
C GLU A 4 -2.41 -25.60 10.32
N ASN A 5 -1.87 -26.81 10.46
CA ASN A 5 -0.44 -27.03 10.70
C ASN A 5 0.43 -26.61 9.50
N LEU A 6 -0.05 -26.80 8.27
CA LEU A 6 0.66 -26.40 7.05
C LEU A 6 0.74 -24.87 6.94
N ILE A 7 -0.33 -24.16 7.28
CA ILE A 7 -0.36 -22.69 7.27
C ILE A 7 0.65 -22.14 8.30
N ILE A 8 0.67 -22.69 9.51
CA ILE A 8 1.60 -22.27 10.56
C ILE A 8 3.06 -22.55 10.13
N ALA A 9 3.34 -23.74 9.60
CA ALA A 9 4.67 -24.10 9.12
C ALA A 9 5.18 -23.15 8.01
N ALA A 10 4.31 -22.80 7.05
CA ALA A 10 4.65 -21.86 5.98
C ALA A 10 4.97 -20.46 6.53
N ILE A 11 4.18 -19.96 7.49
CA ILE A 11 4.42 -18.66 8.14
C ILE A 11 5.75 -18.67 8.90
N VAL A 12 6.03 -19.74 9.66
CA VAL A 12 7.28 -19.87 10.44
C VAL A 12 8.49 -19.90 9.50
N ILE A 13 8.46 -20.70 8.44
CA ILE A 13 9.52 -20.76 7.43
C ILE A 13 9.72 -19.37 6.79
N GLY A 14 8.63 -18.71 6.42
CA GLY A 14 8.69 -17.34 5.88
C GLY A 14 9.34 -16.36 6.86
N VAL A 15 8.94 -16.38 8.14
CA VAL A 15 9.52 -15.51 9.17
C VAL A 15 10.98 -15.86 9.47
N LEU A 16 11.41 -17.12 9.35
CA LEU A 16 12.82 -17.50 9.51
C LEU A 16 13.70 -17.01 8.35
N ILE A 17 13.21 -17.11 7.12
CA ILE A 17 13.94 -16.66 5.91
C ILE A 17 14.01 -15.13 5.87
N PHE A 18 12.87 -14.45 6.07
CA PHE A 18 12.78 -13.00 5.93
C PHE A 18 13.07 -12.25 7.23
N GLY A 19 12.98 -12.92 8.38
CA GLY A 19 13.09 -12.30 9.70
C GLY A 19 11.80 -11.60 10.13
N ALA A 20 11.46 -11.73 11.42
CA ALA A 20 10.25 -11.12 11.99
C ALA A 20 10.17 -9.59 11.84
N LYS A 21 11.32 -8.91 11.68
CA LYS A 21 11.40 -7.45 11.49
C LYS A 21 11.00 -6.99 10.08
N LYS A 22 11.10 -7.85 9.06
CA LYS A 22 10.80 -7.46 7.67
C LYS A 22 9.31 -7.27 7.41
N ILE A 23 8.44 -8.05 8.07
CA ILE A 23 6.99 -7.90 7.90
C ILE A 23 6.50 -6.51 8.37
N PRO A 24 6.84 -6.03 9.58
CA PRO A 24 6.50 -4.66 10.01
C PRO A 24 7.15 -3.56 9.16
N GLU A 25 8.39 -3.77 8.71
CA GLU A 25 9.12 -2.81 7.86
C GLU A 25 8.43 -2.65 6.51
N LEU A 26 8.06 -3.76 5.85
CA LEU A 26 7.32 -3.76 4.59
C LEU A 26 5.96 -3.10 4.74
N ALA A 27 5.20 -3.43 5.79
CA ALA A 27 3.90 -2.81 6.05
C ALA A 27 4.02 -1.29 6.24
N ARG A 28 5.05 -0.81 6.95
CA ARG A 28 5.31 0.62 7.12
C ARG A 28 5.68 1.31 5.82
N THR A 29 6.62 0.76 5.05
CA THR A 29 7.07 1.35 3.79
C THR A 29 5.95 1.35 2.75
N PHE A 30 5.23 0.24 2.62
CA PHE A 30 4.07 0.13 1.74
C PHE A 30 2.94 1.08 2.16
N GLY A 31 2.67 1.20 3.47
CA GLY A 31 1.70 2.14 4.00
C GLY A 31 2.05 3.60 3.69
N LYS A 32 3.33 3.98 3.81
CA LYS A 32 3.81 5.32 3.41
C LYS A 32 3.63 5.56 1.92
N ALA A 33 4.11 4.63 1.08
CA ALA A 33 4.02 4.76 -0.37
C ALA A 33 2.56 4.86 -0.84
N ARG A 34 1.66 4.04 -0.28
CA ARG A 34 0.22 4.11 -0.56
C ARG A 34 -0.38 5.46 -0.11
N GLY A 35 0.02 5.96 1.05
CA GLY A 35 -0.45 7.26 1.56
C GLY A 35 0.00 8.44 0.69
N GLU A 36 1.24 8.44 0.21
CA GLU A 36 1.75 9.46 -0.72
C GLU A 36 1.05 9.37 -2.08
N PHE A 37 0.83 8.15 -2.59
CA PHE A 37 0.10 7.93 -3.83
C PHE A 37 -1.34 8.45 -3.77
N GLU A 38 -2.08 8.14 -2.69
CA GLU A 38 -3.48 8.59 -2.57
C GLU A 38 -3.57 10.12 -2.46
N LYS A 39 -2.63 10.76 -1.75
CA LYS A 39 -2.55 12.23 -1.70
C LYS A 39 -2.29 12.83 -3.07
N GLY A 40 -1.29 12.32 -3.79
CA GLY A 40 -0.97 12.79 -5.14
C GLY A 40 -2.13 12.59 -6.12
N LYS A 41 -2.87 11.48 -5.98
CA LYS A 41 -4.08 11.23 -6.78
C LYS A 41 -5.17 12.28 -6.51
N ILE A 42 -5.46 12.59 -5.25
CA ILE A 42 -6.45 13.62 -4.87
C ILE A 42 -6.03 15.00 -5.40
N GLU A 43 -4.76 15.36 -5.26
CA GLU A 43 -4.22 16.63 -5.77
C GLU A 43 -4.36 16.70 -7.30
N ALA A 44 -3.97 15.65 -8.02
CA ALA A 44 -4.10 15.57 -9.48
C ALA A 44 -5.57 15.66 -9.95
N GLU A 45 -6.50 15.00 -9.27
CA GLU A 45 -7.94 15.09 -9.58
C GLU A 45 -8.46 16.51 -9.37
N LYS A 46 -8.02 17.19 -8.30
CA LYS A 46 -8.39 18.58 -8.02
C LYS A 46 -7.84 19.52 -9.09
N GLU A 47 -6.56 19.40 -9.45
CA GLU A 47 -5.93 20.19 -10.52
C GLU A 47 -6.63 19.98 -11.86
N LEU A 48 -6.98 18.72 -12.19
CA LEU A 48 -7.70 18.41 -13.42
C LEU A 48 -9.10 19.04 -13.45
N LYS A 49 -9.80 19.05 -12.31
CA LYS A 49 -11.10 19.72 -12.19
C LYS A 49 -10.97 21.23 -12.34
N GLU A 50 -10.02 21.85 -11.64
CA GLU A 50 -9.77 23.29 -11.75
C GLU A 50 -9.36 23.71 -13.16
N PHE A 51 -8.63 22.86 -13.89
CA PHE A 51 -8.28 23.11 -15.28
C PHE A 51 -9.52 23.11 -16.18
N LYS A 52 -10.39 22.09 -16.06
CA LYS A 52 -11.65 22.01 -16.82
C LYS A 52 -12.58 23.18 -16.52
N ASP A 53 -12.80 23.48 -15.24
CA ASP A 53 -13.65 24.59 -14.82
C ASP A 53 -13.14 25.94 -15.39
N LYS A 54 -11.81 26.11 -15.55
CA LYS A 54 -11.20 27.31 -16.19
C LYS A 54 -11.33 27.33 -17.71
N GLU A 55 -11.33 26.17 -18.37
CA GLU A 55 -11.59 26.08 -19.81
C GLU A 55 -13.05 26.40 -20.14
N ASP A 56 -13.99 25.93 -19.32
CA ASP A 56 -15.44 26.16 -19.51
C ASP A 56 -15.88 27.62 -19.24
N LEU A 57 -15.06 28.40 -18.51
CA LEU A 57 -15.29 29.82 -18.22
C LEU A 57 -14.70 30.78 -19.27
N LYS A 58 -13.99 30.27 -20.29
CA LYS A 58 -13.46 31.04 -21.41
C LYS A 58 -14.39 31.01 -22.61
#